data_AF-A0A497PIT8-F1
#
_entry.id   AF-A0A497PIT8-F1
#
_cell.length_a   1.000
_cell.length_b   1.000
_cell.length_c   1.000
_cell.angle_alpha   90.00
_cell.angle_beta   90.00
_cell.angle_gamma   90.00
#
_symmetry.space_group_name_H-M   'P 1'
#
loop_
_entity.id
_entity.type
_entity.pdbx_description
1 polymer ?
#
loop_
_entity_poly.entity_id
_entity_poly.type
_entity_poly.pdbx_seq_one_letter_code
_entity_poly.pdbx_strand_id
1 'polypeptide(L)'
;MTHNENSSDDNIGEEENDIHNNLSTTIRCPICDGRYECGHQESEREGCTYDCAQCNGLLIFVYGGVLDFHKYLHYANQGQWPIDGKDTGVLNT
;
A
#
# COMPACT_ATOMS: atom_id res chain seq x y z
N MET A 1 53.69 44.99 -6.06
CA MET A 1 52.45 44.59 -6.75
C MET A 1 51.78 43.54 -5.87
N THR A 2 50.65 43.91 -5.27
CA THR A 2 49.61 43.03 -4.70
C THR A 2 49.15 42.05 -5.80
N HIS A 3 48.67 40.82 -5.56
CA HIS A 3 47.47 40.33 -4.84
C HIS A 3 47.75 38.82 -4.53
N ASN A 4 47.55 38.24 -3.33
CA ASN A 4 46.32 37.81 -2.62
C ASN A 4 45.31 36.99 -3.45
N GLU A 5 44.67 35.98 -2.79
CA GLU A 5 43.61 35.01 -3.21
C GLU A 5 44.14 33.56 -3.26
N ASN A 6 43.60 32.51 -2.60
CA ASN A 6 42.36 32.21 -1.83
C ASN A 6 42.69 31.06 -0.83
N SER A 7 42.34 31.11 0.47
CA SER A 7 41.01 30.87 1.10
C SER A 7 40.45 29.48 0.74
N SER A 8 40.65 28.45 1.58
CA SER A 8 39.85 28.03 2.76
C SER A 8 38.59 27.25 2.40
N ASP A 9 38.57 26.00 2.89
CA ASP A 9 37.43 25.21 3.37
C ASP A 9 36.18 25.11 2.48
N ASP A 10 36.02 23.96 1.81
CA ASP A 10 34.70 23.45 1.42
C ASP A 10 34.53 22.03 1.94
N ASN A 11 33.93 21.95 3.13
CA ASN A 11 33.40 20.75 3.75
C ASN A 11 31.93 21.03 4.03
N ILE A 12 31.04 20.58 3.14
CA ILE A 12 29.59 20.41 3.30
C ILE A 12 29.22 19.61 2.04
N GLY A 13 29.13 18.29 2.15
CA GLY A 13 27.94 17.66 2.73
C GLY A 13 27.13 17.18 1.53
N GLU A 14 27.36 15.92 1.14
CA GLU A 14 26.48 15.20 0.23
C GLU A 14 25.12 15.10 0.93
N GLU A 15 24.31 16.15 0.78
CA GLU A 15 22.90 16.13 1.15
C GLU A 15 22.21 15.31 0.07
N GLU A 16 22.34 13.98 0.21
CA GLU A 16 21.37 13.04 -0.32
C GLU A 16 20.02 13.53 0.19
N ASN A 17 19.31 14.26 -0.67
CA ASN A 17 17.91 14.54 -0.47
C ASN A 17 17.20 13.20 -0.56
N ASP A 18 17.21 12.46 0.55
CA ASP A 18 16.24 11.44 0.87
C ASP A 18 14.90 12.15 0.88
N ILE A 19 14.31 12.22 -0.31
CA ILE A 19 12.88 12.39 -0.51
C ILE A 19 12.29 11.12 0.08
N HIS A 20 12.23 11.07 1.41
CA HIS A 20 11.33 10.21 2.15
C HIS A 20 9.94 10.69 1.76
N ASN A 21 9.50 10.21 0.59
CA ASN A 21 8.10 10.05 0.26
C ASN A 21 7.49 9.43 1.50
N ASN A 22 6.76 10.25 2.24
CA ASN A 22 6.02 9.88 3.43
C ASN A 22 4.80 9.07 2.96
N LEU A 23 5.09 8.00 2.24
CA LEU A 23 4.15 7.04 1.73
C LEU A 23 3.74 6.27 2.97
N SER A 24 2.54 6.50 3.45
CA SER A 24 1.98 5.72 4.53
C SER A 24 1.93 4.25 4.06
N THR A 25 2.99 3.51 4.36
CA THR A 25 3.11 2.07 4.13
C THR A 25 2.20 1.30 5.09
N THR A 26 1.75 1.95 6.17
CA THR A 26 0.77 1.41 7.08
C THR A 26 -0.61 1.37 6.45
N ILE A 27 -1.19 0.17 6.42
CA ILE A 27 -2.56 -0.10 6.01
C ILE A 27 -3.40 -0.49 7.22
N ARG A 28 -4.68 -0.15 7.18
CA ARG A 28 -5.69 -0.63 8.11
C ARG A 28 -6.61 -1.63 7.41
N CYS A 29 -6.73 -2.82 7.97
CA CYS A 29 -7.69 -3.82 7.50
C CYS A 29 -9.13 -3.36 7.79
N PRO A 30 -10.03 -3.31 6.79
CA PRO A 30 -11.42 -2.89 6.97
C PRO A 30 -12.30 -3.96 7.64
N ILE A 31 -11.77 -5.16 7.90
CA ILE A 31 -12.51 -6.28 8.50
C ILE A 31 -12.27 -6.35 10.01
N CYS A 32 -11.00 -6.26 10.44
CA CYS A 32 -10.61 -6.43 11.84
C CYS A 32 -9.93 -5.20 12.47
N ASP A 33 -9.78 -4.11 11.72
CA ASP A 33 -9.06 -2.89 12.13
C ASP A 33 -7.57 -3.05 12.45
N GLY A 34 -7.03 -4.23 12.16
CA GLY A 34 -5.60 -4.53 12.26
C GLY A 34 -4.77 -3.60 11.37
N ARG A 35 -3.61 -3.19 11.87
CA ARG A 35 -2.65 -2.35 11.15
C ARG A 35 -1.39 -3.16 10.82
N TYR A 36 -0.84 -2.94 9.63
CA TYR A 36 0.40 -3.58 9.17
C TYR A 36 1.08 -2.73 8.12
N GLU A 37 2.40 -2.89 8.03
CA GLU A 37 3.24 -2.27 7.03
C GLU A 37 3.19 -3.07 5.73
N CYS A 38 3.17 -2.37 4.60
CA CYS A 38 3.33 -2.95 3.28
C CYS A 38 4.55 -2.32 2.60
N GLY A 39 5.47 -3.16 2.13
CA GLY A 39 6.72 -2.74 1.52
C GLY A 39 6.64 -2.24 0.09
N HIS A 40 5.44 -2.11 -0.49
CA HIS A 40 5.23 -1.70 -1.89
C HIS A 40 4.55 -0.34 -1.98
N GLN A 41 4.84 0.41 -3.04
CA GLN A 41 4.22 1.71 -3.25
C GLN A 41 2.74 1.60 -3.63
N GLU A 42 1.95 2.66 -3.44
CA GLU A 42 0.51 2.66 -3.77
C GLU A 42 0.23 2.31 -5.23
N SER A 43 0.97 2.89 -6.16
CA SER A 43 0.85 2.62 -7.60
C SER A 43 1.14 1.16 -7.97
N GLU A 44 2.03 0.50 -7.23
CA GLU A 44 2.38 -0.91 -7.44
C GLU A 44 1.35 -1.86 -6.83
N ARG A 45 0.51 -1.36 -5.91
CA ARG A 45 -0.50 -2.14 -5.19
C ARG A 45 -1.86 -2.11 -5.85
N GLU A 46 -2.18 -1.11 -6.66
CA GLU A 46 -3.50 -0.98 -7.29
C GLU A 46 -3.88 -2.26 -8.07
N GLY A 47 -5.03 -2.84 -7.73
CA GLY A 47 -5.53 -4.11 -8.27
C GLY A 47 -5.00 -5.37 -7.58
N CYS A 48 -4.00 -5.28 -6.70
CA CYS A 48 -3.46 -6.44 -6.00
C CYS A 48 -4.39 -6.92 -4.88
N THR A 49 -4.45 -8.24 -4.72
CA THR A 49 -5.06 -8.88 -3.56
C THR A 49 -4.00 -9.26 -2.53
N TYR A 50 -4.40 -9.35 -1.27
CA TYR A 50 -3.53 -9.81 -0.19
C TYR A 50 -4.35 -10.29 1.02
N ASP A 51 -3.73 -11.12 1.85
CA ASP A 51 -4.35 -11.63 3.08
C ASP A 51 -3.97 -10.78 4.29
N CYS A 52 -4.96 -10.39 5.09
CA CYS A 52 -4.70 -9.71 6.36
C CYS A 52 -4.03 -10.68 7.36
N ALA A 53 -2.82 -10.35 7.82
CA ALA A 53 -2.08 -11.18 8.77
C ALA A 53 -2.76 -11.41 10.14
N GLN A 54 -3.78 -10.61 10.49
CA GLN A 54 -4.46 -10.71 11.78
C GLN A 54 -5.75 -11.54 11.73
N CYS A 55 -6.57 -11.36 10.68
CA CYS A 55 -7.87 -12.01 10.57
C CYS A 55 -7.99 -12.96 9.37
N ASN A 56 -6.93 -13.12 8.56
CA ASN A 56 -6.91 -13.89 7.31
C ASN A 56 -8.01 -13.48 6.32
N GLY A 57 -8.51 -12.25 6.42
CA GLY A 57 -9.47 -11.71 5.47
C GLY A 57 -8.76 -11.37 4.17
N LEU A 58 -9.38 -11.75 3.04
CA LEU A 58 -8.90 -11.39 1.71
C LEU A 58 -9.25 -9.94 1.40
N LEU A 59 -8.24 -9.16 1.06
CA LEU A 59 -8.33 -7.72 0.83
C LEU A 59 -7.89 -7.38 -0.58
N ILE A 60 -8.30 -6.20 -1.06
CA ILE A 60 -7.90 -5.68 -2.37
C ILE A 60 -7.54 -4.20 -2.26
N PHE A 61 -6.45 -3.83 -2.93
CA PHE A 61 -6.07 -2.44 -3.12
C PHE A 61 -6.75 -1.90 -4.36
N VAL A 62 -7.66 -0.94 -4.18
CA VAL A 62 -8.30 -0.22 -5.28
C VAL A 62 -8.59 1.21 -4.84
N TYR A 63 -8.56 2.13 -5.81
CA TYR A 63 -8.84 3.54 -5.60
C TYR A 63 -7.94 4.19 -4.52
N GLY A 64 -6.70 3.74 -4.42
CA GLY A 64 -5.73 4.22 -3.41
C GLY A 64 -6.05 3.79 -1.98
N GLY A 65 -6.97 2.85 -1.80
CA GLY A 65 -7.40 2.34 -0.49
C GLY A 65 -7.46 0.82 -0.46
N VAL A 66 -7.85 0.31 0.70
CA VAL A 66 -8.03 -1.13 0.93
C VAL A 66 -9.48 -1.42 1.22
N LEU A 67 -10.02 -2.41 0.52
CA LEU A 67 -11.37 -2.90 0.71
C LEU A 67 -11.38 -4.39 1.07
N ASP A 68 -12.49 -4.81 1.69
CA ASP A 68 -12.87 -6.21 1.82
C ASP A 68 -13.18 -6.77 0.41
N PHE A 69 -12.44 -7.78 -0.02
CA PHE A 69 -12.49 -8.28 -1.40
C PHE A 69 -13.88 -8.80 -1.79
N HIS A 70 -14.55 -9.55 -0.92
CA HIS A 70 -15.86 -10.14 -1.23
C HIS A 70 -16.94 -9.07 -1.33
N LYS A 71 -16.91 -8.07 -0.44
CA LYS A 71 -17.81 -6.92 -0.53
C LYS A 71 -17.57 -6.11 -1.79
N TYR A 72 -16.31 -5.86 -2.14
CA TYR A 72 -15.95 -5.20 -3.39
C TYR A 72 -16.53 -5.95 -4.60
N LEU A 73 -16.30 -7.27 -4.71
CA LEU A 73 -16.86 -8.08 -5.80
C LEU A 73 -18.39 -8.05 -5.84
N HIS A 74 -19.05 -8.18 -4.69
CA HIS A 74 -20.51 -8.10 -4.59
C HIS A 74 -21.03 -6.79 -5.20
N TYR A 75 -20.52 -5.64 -4.76
CA TYR A 75 -21.00 -4.35 -5.24
C TYR A 75 -20.58 -4.05 -6.69
N ALA A 76 -19.36 -4.40 -7.08
CA ALA A 76 -18.87 -4.23 -8.45
C ALA A 76 -19.69 -5.06 -9.47
N ASN A 77 -20.27 -6.19 -9.04
CA ASN A 77 -21.06 -7.09 -9.88
C ASN A 77 -22.56 -7.03 -9.56
N GLN A 78 -23.08 -5.89 -9.09
CA GLN A 78 -24.52 -5.68 -8.88
C GLN A 78 -25.19 -6.76 -7.98
N GLY A 79 -24.44 -7.30 -7.03
CA GLY A 79 -24.91 -8.29 -6.06
C GLY A 79 -24.88 -9.74 -6.54
N GLN A 80 -24.32 -10.05 -7.72
CA GLN A 80 -24.22 -11.42 -8.24
C GLN A 80 -23.29 -12.32 -7.40
N TRP A 81 -22.33 -11.73 -6.68
CA TRP A 81 -21.42 -12.47 -5.80
C TRP A 81 -21.93 -12.43 -4.35
N PRO A 82 -21.90 -13.53 -3.59
CA PRO A 82 -22.22 -13.53 -2.16
C PRO A 82 -21.38 -12.51 -1.38
N ILE A 83 -21.99 -11.77 -0.46
CA ILE A 83 -21.34 -10.68 0.29
C ILE A 83 -20.18 -11.17 1.18
N ASP A 84 -20.24 -12.42 1.62
CA ASP A 84 -19.23 -13.07 2.46
C ASP A 84 -18.36 -14.08 1.68
N GLY A 85 -18.54 -14.17 0.36
CA GLY A 85 -17.79 -15.08 -0.51
C GLY A 85 -18.10 -16.57 -0.33
N LYS A 86 -19.04 -16.95 0.55
CA LYS A 86 -19.40 -18.36 0.73
C LYS A 86 -20.00 -18.95 -0.54
N ASP A 87 -19.77 -20.25 -0.73
CA ASP A 87 -20.29 -21.04 -1.85
C ASP A 87 -19.85 -20.55 -3.25
N THR A 88 -18.76 -19.78 -3.33
CA THR A 88 -18.17 -19.31 -4.59
C THR A 88 -17.09 -20.24 -5.18
N GLY A 89 -16.78 -21.33 -4.49
CA GLY A 89 -15.84 -22.35 -4.94
C GLY A 89 -16.46 -23.37 -5.91
N VAL A 90 -15.62 -24.17 -6.55
CA VAL A 90 -16.09 -25.29 -7.40
C VAL A 90 -16.74 -26.35 -6.51
N LEU A 91 -18.04 -26.57 -6.70
CA LEU A 91 -18.72 -27.75 -6.17
C LEU A 91 -18.42 -28.92 -7.10
N ASN A 92 -17.55 -29.83 -6.67
CA ASN A 92 -17.47 -31.14 -7.31
C ASN A 92 -18.76 -31.90 -6.97
N THR A 93 -19.69 -31.94 -7.93
CA THR A 93 -20.89 -32.78 -7.89
C THR A 93 -20.56 -34.21 -8.30
#